data_AF-X1UVA6-F1
#
_entry.id   AF-X1UVA6-F1
#
_cell.length_a   1.000
_cell.length_b   1.000
_cell.length_c   1.000
_cell.angle_alpha   90.00
_cell.angle_beta   90.00
_cell.angle_gamma   90.00
#
_symmetry.space_group_name_H-M   'P 1'
#
loop_
_entity.id
_entity.type
_entity.pdbx_description
1 polymer ?
#
loop_
_entity_poly.entity_id
_entity_poly.type
_entity_poly.pdbx_seq_one_letter_code
_entity_poly.pdbx_strand_id
1 'polypeptide(L)'
;MKIRKNGRINMGKYKETDDKLNKYLRLATFPVVVKLLRNPEELNEIKFLKKTEKKIALCQIFSYARYYGWTMGCVKEDNLCPLA
;
A
#
# COMPACT_ATOMS: atom_id res chain seq x y z
N MET A 1 0.71 13.50 -27.31
CA MET A 1 1.53 13.47 -26.09
C MET A 1 0.96 14.45 -25.06
N LYS A 2 0.17 13.98 -24.10
CA LYS A 2 -0.21 14.71 -22.87
C LYS A 2 -0.83 13.70 -21.91
N ILE A 3 -0.03 13.27 -20.93
CA ILE A 3 -0.42 12.33 -19.89
C ILE A 3 -1.30 13.10 -18.91
N ARG A 4 -2.63 12.94 -19.01
CA ARG A 4 -3.58 13.33 -17.96
C ARG A 4 -4.02 12.05 -17.25
N LYS A 5 -3.45 11.76 -16.08
CA LYS A 5 -3.92 10.72 -15.16
C LYS A 5 -4.12 11.35 -13.79
N ASN A 6 -5.31 11.90 -13.58
CA ASN A 6 -5.83 12.17 -12.24
C ASN A 6 -5.96 10.85 -11.48
N GLY A 7 -5.21 10.71 -10.38
CA GLY A 7 -5.68 10.24 -9.06
C GLY A 7 -6.38 8.89 -8.89
N ARG A 8 -6.71 8.12 -9.92
CA ARG A 8 -7.20 6.74 -9.73
C ARG A 8 -6.01 5.81 -9.73
N ILE A 9 -5.78 5.09 -8.63
CA ILE A 9 -5.01 3.85 -8.67
C ILE A 9 -5.72 2.97 -9.70
N ASN A 10 -5.16 2.86 -10.89
CA ASN A 10 -5.71 2.01 -11.93
C ASN A 10 -5.43 0.57 -11.50
N MET A 11 -6.37 -0.02 -10.76
CA MET A 11 -6.35 -1.44 -10.36
C MET A 11 -6.18 -2.35 -11.59
N GLY A 12 -6.56 -1.88 -12.78
CA GLY A 12 -6.51 -2.62 -14.03
C GLY A 12 -5.11 -3.01 -14.53
N LYS A 13 -4.02 -2.34 -14.11
CA LYS A 13 -2.66 -2.74 -14.53
C LYS A 13 -2.19 -4.04 -13.84
N TYR A 14 -2.61 -4.27 -12.60
CA TYR A 14 -2.12 -5.39 -11.78
C TYR A 14 -3.21 -6.42 -11.45
N LYS A 15 -4.46 -6.16 -11.84
CA LYS A 15 -5.60 -7.05 -11.59
C LYS A 15 -5.38 -8.46 -12.11
N GLU A 16 -4.91 -8.61 -13.35
CA GLU A 16 -4.67 -9.94 -13.93
C GLU A 16 -3.60 -10.72 -13.16
N THR A 17 -2.54 -10.05 -12.70
CA THR A 17 -1.49 -10.66 -11.90
C THR A 17 -2.01 -11.06 -10.53
N ASP A 18 -2.79 -10.20 -9.88
CA ASP A 18 -3.44 -10.50 -8.59
C ASP A 18 -4.38 -11.70 -8.71
N ASP A 19 -5.22 -11.75 -9.74
CA ASP A 19 -6.13 -12.86 -10.01
C ASP A 19 -5.35 -14.17 -10.21
N LYS A 20 -4.22 -14.12 -10.94
CA LYS A 20 -3.33 -15.28 -11.14
C LYS A 20 -2.67 -15.73 -9.84
N LEU A 21 -2.15 -14.80 -9.03
CA LEU A 21 -1.52 -15.12 -7.75
C LEU A 21 -2.51 -15.83 -6.82
N ASN A 22 -3.73 -15.29 -6.67
CA ASN A 22 -4.76 -15.88 -5.83
C ASN A 22 -5.28 -17.22 -6.39
N LYS A 23 -5.31 -17.40 -7.71
CA LYS A 23 -5.78 -18.65 -8.35
C LYS A 23 -4.76 -19.79 -8.24
N TYR A 24 -3.48 -19.51 -8.46
CA TYR A 24 -2.45 -20.55 -8.58
C TYR A 24 -1.65 -20.78 -7.31
N LEU A 25 -1.60 -19.81 -6.39
CA LEU A 25 -0.84 -19.92 -5.15
C LEU A 25 -1.77 -19.99 -3.95
N ARG A 26 -1.53 -20.93 -3.04
CA ARG A 26 -2.17 -20.96 -1.72
C ARG A 26 -1.38 -20.06 -0.76
N LEU A 27 -1.47 -18.76 -0.98
CA LEU A 27 -0.78 -17.79 -0.14
C LEU A 27 -1.36 -17.81 1.28
N ALA A 28 -0.48 -17.78 2.29
CA ALA A 28 -0.90 -17.68 3.68
C ALA A 28 -1.47 -16.28 4.03
N THR A 29 -1.20 -15.27 3.20
CA THR A 29 -1.57 -13.86 3.41
C THR A 29 -1.88 -13.17 2.08
N PHE A 30 -2.54 -12.02 2.12
CA PHE A 30 -2.83 -11.23 0.92
C PHE A 30 -1.53 -10.73 0.26
N PRO A 31 -1.47 -10.70 -1.09
CA PRO A 31 -0.40 -10.02 -1.80
C PRO A 31 -0.46 -8.51 -1.49
N VAL A 32 0.72 -7.88 -1.38
CA VAL A 32 0.84 -6.45 -1.07
C VAL A 32 1.55 -5.70 -2.18
N VAL A 33 1.03 -4.52 -2.49
CA VAL A 33 1.59 -3.59 -3.46
C VAL A 33 2.05 -2.34 -2.73
N VAL A 34 3.24 -1.84 -3.08
CA VAL A 34 3.79 -0.59 -2.55
C VAL A 34 3.70 0.49 -3.62
N LYS A 35 3.14 1.64 -3.27
CA LYS A 35 3.14 2.84 -4.10
C LYS A 35 3.89 3.95 -3.35
N LEU A 36 5.02 4.38 -3.90
CA LEU A 36 5.73 5.55 -3.41
C LEU A 36 5.03 6.82 -3.95
N LEU A 37 4.81 7.78 -3.06
CA LEU A 37 4.19 9.08 -3.36
C LEU A 37 5.27 10.16 -3.34
N ARG A 38 5.09 11.22 -4.14
CA ARG A 38 6.05 12.33 -4.17
C ARG A 38 5.71 13.37 -3.12
N ASN A 39 4.42 13.59 -2.89
CA ASN A 39 3.92 14.49 -1.85
C ASN A 39 3.20 13.68 -0.76
N PRO A 40 3.59 13.81 0.52
CA PRO A 40 2.89 13.18 1.65
C PRO A 40 1.38 13.47 1.70
N GLU A 41 0.96 14.65 1.26
CA GLU A 41 -0.46 15.05 1.27
C GLU A 41 -1.33 14.22 0.33
N GLU A 42 -0.74 13.56 -0.67
CA GLU A 42 -1.46 12.62 -1.56
C GLU A 42 -2.06 11.44 -0.78
N LEU A 43 -1.57 11.14 0.44
CA LEU A 43 -2.17 10.12 1.31
C LEU A 43 -3.61 10.47 1.70
N ASN A 44 -3.94 11.75 1.84
CA ASN A 44 -5.28 12.18 2.26
C ASN A 44 -6.34 11.92 1.17
N GLU A 45 -5.92 11.69 -0.08
CA GLU A 45 -6.80 11.35 -1.20
C GLU A 45 -7.15 9.85 -1.25
N ILE A 46 -6.45 9.01 -0.49
CA ILE A 46 -6.63 7.55 -0.54
C ILE A 46 -7.82 7.15 0.34
N LYS A 47 -8.88 6.67 -0.31
CA LYS A 47 -10.07 6.15 0.38
C LYS A 47 -9.72 4.96 1.27
N PHE A 48 -10.24 4.96 2.51
CA PHE A 48 -10.03 3.91 3.52
C PHE A 48 -8.57 3.69 3.95
N LEU A 49 -7.70 4.68 3.73
CA LEU A 49 -6.34 4.66 4.26
C LEU A 49 -6.36 4.56 5.79
N LYS A 50 -5.57 3.65 6.33
CA LYS A 50 -5.29 3.55 7.76
C LYS A 50 -3.90 4.10 8.06
N LYS A 51 -3.83 4.97 9.07
CA LYS A 51 -2.59 5.43 9.70
C LYS A 51 -2.57 4.97 11.15
N THR A 52 -1.38 4.78 11.71
CA THR A 52 -1.22 4.44 13.12
C THR A 52 -1.10 5.72 13.94
N GLU A 53 -1.67 5.74 15.15
CA GLU A 53 -1.56 6.89 16.06
C GLU A 53 -0.14 7.04 16.64
N LYS A 54 0.57 5.92 16.75
CA LYS A 54 1.95 5.85 17.22
C LYS A 54 2.89 5.52 16.08
N LYS A 55 4.15 5.93 16.22
CA LYS A 55 5.22 5.49 15.34
C LYS A 55 5.31 3.98 15.33
N ILE A 56 5.53 3.41 14.14
CA ILE A 56 5.51 1.97 13.92
C ILE A 56 6.63 1.60 12.93
N ALA A 57 7.18 0.40 13.02
CA ALA A 57 8.18 -0.04 12.05
C ALA A 57 7.53 -0.38 10.70
N LEU A 58 8.20 -0.03 9.59
CA LEU A 58 7.72 -0.31 8.23
C LEU A 58 7.37 -1.79 8.00
N CYS A 59 8.11 -2.73 8.60
CA CYS A 59 7.83 -4.16 8.50
C CYS A 59 6.47 -4.55 9.14
N GLN A 60 6.05 -3.87 10.21
CA GLN A 60 4.76 -4.09 10.84
C GLN A 60 3.62 -3.51 9.99
N ILE A 61 3.85 -2.38 9.32
CA ILE A 61 2.90 -1.82 8.34
C ILE A 61 2.63 -2.84 7.23
N PHE A 62 3.68 -3.46 6.67
CA PHE A 62 3.51 -4.52 5.68
C PHE A 62 2.77 -5.74 6.24
N SER A 63 3.00 -6.10 7.50
CA SER A 63 2.25 -7.18 8.15
C SER A 63 0.76 -6.85 8.25
N TYR A 64 0.37 -5.64 8.66
CA TYR A 64 -1.05 -5.26 8.69
C TYR A 64 -1.69 -5.30 7.31
N ALA A 65 -0.99 -4.82 6.28
CA ALA A 65 -1.49 -4.91 4.90
C ALA A 65 -1.67 -6.37 4.45
N ARG A 66 -0.70 -7.25 4.72
CA ARG A 66 -0.73 -8.67 4.32
C ARG A 66 -1.77 -9.51 5.08
N TYR A 67 -1.92 -9.31 6.39
CA TYR A 67 -2.78 -10.16 7.22
C TYR A 67 -4.22 -9.65 7.29
N TYR A 68 -4.43 -8.33 7.28
CA TYR A 68 -5.77 -7.74 7.44
C TYR A 68 -6.36 -7.19 6.14
N GLY A 69 -5.59 -7.20 5.04
CA GLY A 69 -6.04 -6.61 3.77
C GLY A 69 -6.23 -5.09 3.86
N TRP A 70 -5.59 -4.43 4.83
CA TRP A 70 -5.74 -3.01 5.05
C TRP A 70 -4.90 -2.19 4.07
N THR A 71 -5.47 -1.08 3.59
CA THR A 71 -4.70 -0.06 2.89
C THR A 71 -3.99 0.81 3.92
N MET A 72 -2.70 0.56 4.11
CA MET A 72 -1.88 1.29 5.07
C MET A 72 -1.12 2.43 4.39
N GLY A 73 -0.95 3.56 5.10
CA GLY A 73 -0.08 4.65 4.67
C GLY A 73 0.79 5.14 5.81
N CYS A 74 1.99 5.60 5.47
CA CYS A 74 2.93 6.22 6.40
C CYS A 74 3.78 7.27 5.68
N VAL A 75 4.22 8.26 6.44
CA VAL A 75 5.28 9.20 6.07
C VAL A 75 6.57 8.84 6.81
N LYS A 76 7.67 9.54 6.50
CA LYS A 76 8.98 9.25 7.11
C LYS A 76 8.94 9.36 8.64
N GLU A 77 8.19 10.33 9.14
CA GLU A 77 8.07 10.68 10.56
C GLU A 77 7.33 9.59 11.37
N ASP A 78 6.51 8.78 10.70
CA ASP A 78 5.76 7.67 11.31
C ASP A 78 6.65 6.44 11.57
N ASN A 79 7.77 6.31 10.85
CA ASN A 79 8.62 5.14 10.94
C ASN A 79 9.57 5.20 12.14
N LEU A 80 9.55 4.15 12.97
CA LEU A 80 10.46 4.01 14.11
C LEU A 80 11.73 3.20 13.75
N CYS A 81 11.73 2.47 12.63
CA CYS A 81 12.82 1.58 12.27
C CYS A 81 14.04 2.38 11.79
N PRO A 82 15.22 2.26 12.41
CA PRO A 82 16.42 2.98 11.99
C PRO A 82 17.03 2.46 10.68
N LEU A 83 16.54 1.33 10.17
CA LEU A 83 17.07 0.64 8.97
C LEU A 83 16.20 0.85 7.73
N ALA A 84 15.08 1.57 7.84
CA ALA A 84 14.09 1.72 6.76
C ALA A 84 14.20 3.07 6.04
#